data_AF-A0A9N8LFA6-F1
#
_entry.id   AF-A0A9N8LFA6-F1
#
_cell.length_a   1.000
_cell.length_b   1.000
_cell.length_c   1.000
_cell.angle_alpha   90.00
_cell.angle_beta   90.00
_cell.angle_gamma   90.00
#
_symmetry.space_group_name_H-M   'P 1'
#
loop_
_entity.id
_entity.type
_entity.pdbx_description
1 polymer ?
#
loop_
_entity_poly.entity_id
_entity_poly.type
_entity_poly.pdbx_seq_one_letter_code
_entity_poly.pdbx_strand_id
1 'polypeptide(L)'
;MQPTAAAAIVFSSLLAAAASTSASHISAPSHAHHNLAARLHADGPSSEALADWHARDASTLASGGSNNEGELHTPLTIPAGAKLKNLTIANSNDEIVVYWPQKTHNKKATAAFVMIHGRIRNGNDYWTVMNDALQSALGDGYPGVDSNTIVTAPQFFSTIFNKDQYTSNQLAWADVNAWQAGEVATHPKKTTSSSFDALDAFIDEFSNTSKYPNLKNLTLVGHGGGGQLMARYAMVGKDTPSSLSIRYIVGDPSSNAYFTKDRPSDVPKSVASKKKCPDYNQWRYGYDNFTTYTGLKGKPINFFTQYIQRDVIQIIGYQDVDSSGDQYCMAMLQGGQKRRDRNLSWWRYINTLARTNYDVSGFPGGFEESDLPDWSNISQHEIAHRLIVVENADHDAAKVFGGDEGRAALFGVDNLPTGWRPDGWKVEGTGKYVVGLSNESGKSPSGSGSGKNPSGEAAPVAGSDTAASAAAPGVQVRKGSAVLGGVAISALALVGGVLALLIYVRRNKARSWKAPHWTSVIWTTICPPSDRKKASLPAYIELSQHGTQDTHTHARNPSPR
;
A
#
# COMPACT_ATOMS: atom_id res chain seq x y z
N MET A 1 40.79 -76.43 -14.86
CA MET A 1 41.42 -75.11 -15.11
C MET A 1 40.34 -74.04 -15.07
N GLN A 2 40.42 -73.11 -14.10
CA GLN A 2 39.82 -71.75 -14.17
C GLN A 2 40.55 -70.90 -15.24
N PRO A 3 40.21 -69.62 -15.52
CA PRO A 3 39.10 -68.76 -15.00
C PRO A 3 38.24 -68.11 -16.14
N THR A 4 36.96 -67.74 -15.96
CA THR A 4 36.33 -66.51 -15.39
C THR A 4 36.53 -65.16 -16.11
N ALA A 5 35.41 -64.47 -16.43
CA ALA A 5 35.14 -63.04 -16.17
C ALA A 5 33.63 -62.74 -16.42
N ALA A 6 32.80 -62.72 -15.36
CA ALA A 6 32.17 -61.54 -14.71
C ALA A 6 30.92 -61.00 -15.46
N ALA A 7 29.68 -61.37 -15.11
CA ALA A 7 28.80 -60.91 -13.99
C ALA A 7 28.18 -59.51 -14.22
N ALA A 8 26.96 -59.15 -13.78
CA ALA A 8 25.60 -59.69 -13.70
C ALA A 8 24.73 -58.57 -13.04
N ILE A 9 23.39 -58.63 -13.19
CA ILE A 9 22.34 -57.97 -12.36
C ILE A 9 22.08 -56.47 -12.69
N VAL A 10 20.93 -55.96 -13.18
CA VAL A 10 19.47 -56.10 -12.92
C VAL A 10 18.88 -55.05 -11.94
N PHE A 11 17.80 -54.41 -12.42
CA PHE A 11 16.66 -53.72 -11.77
C PHE A 11 16.69 -52.23 -11.36
N SER A 12 15.73 -51.53 -11.99
CA SER A 12 14.67 -50.69 -11.40
C SER A 12 14.86 -49.19 -11.14
N SER A 13 13.76 -48.49 -11.45
CA SER A 13 13.28 -47.21 -10.94
C SER A 13 14.05 -45.94 -11.33
N LEU A 14 13.50 -45.21 -12.32
CA LEU A 14 13.64 -43.75 -12.37
C LEU A 14 12.31 -43.12 -11.96
N LEU A 15 12.34 -42.73 -10.69
CA LEU A 15 11.39 -41.92 -9.96
C LEU A 15 11.30 -40.52 -10.58
N ALA A 16 10.12 -39.92 -10.43
CA ALA A 16 9.83 -38.54 -10.76
C ALA A 16 10.90 -37.56 -10.28
N ALA A 17 11.50 -36.82 -11.23
CA ALA A 17 12.20 -35.57 -10.94
C ALA A 17 11.26 -34.42 -11.30
N ALA A 18 10.43 -34.00 -10.34
CA ALA A 18 9.86 -32.67 -10.35
C ALA A 18 11.04 -31.69 -10.20
N ALA A 19 11.34 -30.94 -11.25
CA ALA A 19 12.38 -29.93 -11.24
C ALA A 19 11.99 -28.83 -10.23
N SER A 20 12.60 -28.87 -9.07
CA SER A 20 12.73 -27.72 -8.17
C SER A 20 13.56 -26.66 -8.89
N THR A 21 12.91 -25.71 -9.55
CA THR A 21 13.56 -24.46 -9.98
C THR A 21 13.77 -23.59 -8.75
N SER A 22 14.79 -23.93 -7.97
CA SER A 22 15.41 -22.99 -7.03
C SER A 22 16.11 -21.92 -7.86
N ALA A 23 15.46 -20.76 -8.01
CA ALA A 23 16.08 -19.57 -8.57
C ALA A 23 17.27 -19.20 -7.66
N SER A 24 18.47 -19.45 -8.15
CA SER A 24 19.70 -18.91 -7.60
C SER A 24 19.68 -17.39 -7.83
N HIS A 25 19.17 -16.65 -6.85
CA HIS A 25 19.37 -15.21 -6.78
C HIS A 25 20.87 -14.94 -6.75
N ILE A 26 21.36 -14.20 -7.75
CA ILE A 26 22.72 -13.68 -7.77
C ILE A 26 22.87 -12.80 -6.53
N SER A 27 23.59 -13.31 -5.54
CA SER A 27 24.04 -12.58 -4.37
C SER A 27 24.82 -11.35 -4.81
N ALA A 28 24.21 -10.16 -4.70
CA ALA A 28 24.95 -8.91 -4.77
C ALA A 28 25.99 -8.90 -3.64
N PRO A 29 27.15 -8.23 -3.82
CA PRO A 29 28.14 -8.12 -2.76
C PRO A 29 27.48 -7.51 -1.52
N SER A 30 27.53 -8.21 -0.39
CA SER A 30 27.13 -7.63 0.89
C SER A 30 28.17 -6.56 1.24
N HIS A 31 27.90 -5.30 0.90
CA HIS A 31 28.57 -4.22 1.60
C HIS A 31 28.11 -4.32 3.05
N ALA A 32 29.05 -4.65 3.94
CA ALA A 32 28.81 -4.68 5.37
C ALA A 32 28.38 -3.26 5.80
N HIS A 33 27.07 -3.02 5.84
CA HIS A 33 26.53 -1.79 6.36
C HIS A 33 26.72 -1.83 7.88
N HIS A 34 27.46 -0.85 8.40
CA HIS A 34 27.54 -0.61 9.84
C HIS A 34 26.13 -0.52 10.43
N ASN A 35 25.69 -1.54 11.17
CA ASN A 35 24.62 -1.54 12.18
C ASN A 35 23.63 -0.35 12.10
N LEU A 36 23.00 -0.10 10.94
CA LEU A 36 21.95 0.91 10.79
C LEU A 36 20.71 0.48 11.60
N ALA A 37 20.56 -0.83 11.77
CA ALA A 37 19.53 -1.50 12.55
C ALA A 37 19.84 -1.58 14.06
N ALA A 38 20.98 -1.10 14.54
CA ALA A 38 21.12 -0.82 15.96
C ALA A 38 20.25 0.41 16.26
N ARG A 39 18.94 0.17 16.43
CA ARG A 39 18.10 0.99 17.28
C ARG A 39 18.76 0.93 18.64
N LEU A 40 19.75 1.79 18.86
CA LEU A 40 20.08 2.17 20.20
C LEU A 40 18.76 2.68 20.73
N HIS A 41 18.13 1.92 21.62
CA HIS A 41 17.29 2.46 22.67
C HIS A 41 18.21 3.38 23.51
N ALA A 42 18.77 4.42 22.87
CA ALA A 42 19.44 5.50 23.52
C ALA A 42 18.41 6.01 24.50
N ASP A 43 18.82 6.10 25.76
CA ASP A 43 18.04 6.58 26.90
C ASP A 43 16.82 7.30 26.39
N GLY A 44 15.68 6.58 26.48
CA GLY A 44 14.48 6.92 25.73
C GLY A 44 14.18 8.41 25.81
N PRO A 45 13.47 9.00 24.83
CA PRO A 45 13.02 10.38 24.92
C PRO A 45 12.58 10.63 26.37
N SER A 46 13.14 11.68 27.00
CA SER A 46 12.93 11.95 28.42
C SER A 46 11.46 11.74 28.74
N SER A 47 11.11 11.26 29.93
CA SER A 47 9.71 10.96 30.28
C SER A 47 8.71 12.08 29.94
N GLU A 48 9.18 13.30 29.76
CA GLU A 48 8.47 14.47 29.25
C GLU A 48 8.19 14.44 27.73
N ALA A 49 9.12 13.99 26.88
CA ALA A 49 8.93 13.83 25.43
C ALA A 49 8.02 12.63 25.07
N LEU A 50 7.92 11.62 25.93
CA LEU A 50 6.86 10.60 25.83
C LEU A 50 5.50 11.10 26.36
N ALA A 51 5.51 12.11 27.25
CA ALA A 51 4.31 12.66 27.88
C ALA A 51 3.56 13.64 26.98
N ASP A 52 4.24 14.35 26.07
CA ASP A 52 3.58 15.23 25.09
C ASP A 52 3.32 14.51 23.77
N TRP A 53 2.30 13.65 23.76
CA TRP A 53 1.86 12.93 22.57
C TRP A 53 1.39 13.85 21.42
N HIS A 54 1.23 15.16 21.67
CA HIS A 54 0.82 16.14 20.66
C HIS A 54 1.94 16.60 19.71
N ALA A 55 3.22 16.38 20.04
CA ALA A 55 4.35 16.89 19.26
C ALA A 55 5.17 15.79 18.55
N ARG A 56 4.49 14.74 18.08
CA ARG A 56 5.12 13.48 17.66
C ARG A 56 5.68 13.44 16.24
N ASP A 57 5.06 14.10 15.27
CA ASP A 57 5.66 14.36 13.96
C ASP A 57 4.94 15.51 13.24
N ALA A 58 5.41 15.89 12.04
CA ALA A 58 4.81 16.99 11.29
C ALA A 58 3.33 16.78 10.91
N SER A 59 2.89 15.52 10.74
CA SER A 59 1.49 15.20 10.49
C SER A 59 0.65 15.44 11.75
N THR A 60 1.12 14.97 12.91
CA THR A 60 0.45 15.20 14.20
C THR A 60 0.31 16.69 14.47
N LEU A 61 1.39 17.45 14.29
CA LEU A 61 1.42 18.90 14.46
C LEU A 61 0.43 19.60 13.52
N ALA A 62 0.40 19.21 12.24
CA ALA A 62 -0.55 19.76 11.27
C ALA A 62 -2.01 19.45 11.63
N SER A 63 -2.27 18.32 12.30
CA SER A 63 -3.60 17.95 12.79
C SER A 63 -4.02 18.59 14.11
N GLY A 64 -3.11 19.31 14.78
CA GLY A 64 -3.30 19.79 16.15
C GLY A 64 -3.48 18.67 17.18
N GLY A 65 -2.98 17.45 16.90
CA GLY A 65 -3.15 16.27 17.75
C GLY A 65 -4.60 15.79 17.90
N SER A 66 -5.51 16.20 17.01
CA SER A 66 -6.94 15.89 17.08
C SER A 66 -7.43 14.97 15.96
N ASN A 67 -6.50 14.42 15.18
CA ASN A 67 -6.84 13.57 14.03
C ASN A 67 -7.59 12.31 14.49
N ASN A 68 -8.78 12.08 13.92
CA ASN A 68 -9.53 10.82 14.01
C ASN A 68 -9.77 10.20 12.63
N GLU A 69 -9.07 10.71 11.60
CA GLU A 69 -9.32 10.42 10.21
C GLU A 69 -8.95 8.98 9.89
N GLY A 70 -9.98 8.22 9.52
CA GLY A 70 -9.84 6.87 9.01
C GLY A 70 -9.48 5.91 10.11
N GLU A 71 -10.33 5.77 11.11
CA GLU A 71 -10.23 4.72 12.11
C GLU A 71 -11.53 3.93 12.21
N LEU A 72 -11.42 2.63 12.52
CA LEU A 72 -12.57 1.77 12.78
C LEU A 72 -12.57 1.32 14.24
N HIS A 73 -13.71 1.48 14.91
CA HIS A 73 -13.87 1.20 16.36
C HIS A 73 -14.84 0.07 16.63
N THR A 74 -15.06 -0.77 15.63
CA THR A 74 -15.88 -1.96 15.78
C THR A 74 -15.17 -2.97 16.68
N PRO A 75 -15.91 -3.87 17.35
CA PRO A 75 -15.32 -5.02 17.99
C PRO A 75 -14.43 -5.79 17.01
N LEU A 76 -13.38 -6.43 17.54
CA LEU A 76 -12.54 -7.33 16.76
C LEU A 76 -13.40 -8.45 16.18
N THR A 77 -13.50 -8.48 14.85
CA THR A 77 -14.09 -9.61 14.13
C THR A 77 -12.96 -10.50 13.66
N ILE A 78 -13.17 -11.83 13.77
CA ILE A 78 -12.20 -12.83 13.33
C ILE A 78 -12.73 -13.44 12.03
N PRO A 79 -12.07 -13.22 10.88
CA PRO A 79 -12.48 -13.82 9.61
C PRO A 79 -12.52 -15.35 9.68
N ALA A 80 -13.35 -15.95 8.84
CA ALA A 80 -13.39 -17.40 8.70
C ALA A 80 -12.01 -17.95 8.30
N GLY A 81 -11.52 -18.95 9.03
CA GLY A 81 -10.20 -19.52 8.79
C GLY A 81 -9.04 -18.81 9.49
N ALA A 82 -9.29 -17.71 10.21
CA ALA A 82 -8.32 -17.02 11.03
C ALA A 82 -8.53 -17.25 12.54
N LYS A 83 -7.51 -16.92 13.33
CA LYS A 83 -7.53 -16.73 14.79
C LYS A 83 -6.67 -15.54 15.17
N LEU A 84 -6.88 -15.02 16.37
CA LEU A 84 -5.95 -14.05 16.95
C LEU A 84 -4.79 -14.78 17.63
N LYS A 85 -3.59 -14.25 17.43
CA LYS A 85 -2.34 -14.68 18.08
C LYS A 85 -1.59 -13.43 18.52
N ASN A 86 -0.98 -13.49 19.69
CA ASN A 86 -0.02 -12.48 20.12
C ASN A 86 1.35 -12.83 19.56
N LEU A 87 1.98 -11.88 18.88
CA LEU A 87 3.37 -11.97 18.45
C LEU A 87 4.21 -11.08 19.36
N THR A 88 5.13 -11.69 20.11
CA THR A 88 6.03 -10.97 21.01
C THR A 88 7.09 -10.20 20.23
N ILE A 89 7.38 -8.98 20.67
CA ILE A 89 8.35 -8.10 20.04
C ILE A 89 9.72 -8.28 20.71
N ALA A 90 10.60 -9.03 20.04
CA ALA A 90 11.99 -9.27 20.44
C ALA A 90 12.15 -9.55 21.95
N ASN A 91 13.12 -8.90 22.62
CA ASN A 91 13.42 -9.05 24.04
C ASN A 91 12.51 -8.21 24.96
N SER A 92 11.44 -7.61 24.43
CA SER A 92 10.45 -6.90 25.23
C SER A 92 9.34 -7.86 25.68
N ASN A 93 8.54 -7.42 26.65
CA ASN A 93 7.26 -8.09 26.98
C ASN A 93 6.10 -7.57 26.11
N ASP A 94 6.39 -6.70 25.14
CA ASP A 94 5.36 -6.12 24.30
C ASP A 94 4.91 -7.11 23.22
N GLU A 95 3.65 -7.00 22.83
CA GLU A 95 3.00 -7.89 21.88
C GLU A 95 2.24 -7.10 20.82
N ILE A 96 2.17 -7.64 19.61
CA ILE A 96 1.21 -7.19 18.60
C ILE A 96 0.17 -8.28 18.36
N VAL A 97 -1.11 -7.91 18.28
CA VAL A 97 -2.18 -8.84 17.91
C VAL A 97 -2.13 -9.08 16.41
N VAL A 98 -2.22 -10.35 16.03
CA VAL A 98 -2.09 -10.78 14.63
C VAL A 98 -3.22 -11.73 14.28
N TYR A 99 -3.90 -11.45 13.17
CA TYR A 99 -4.73 -12.40 12.45
C TYR A 99 -3.83 -13.46 11.83
N TRP A 100 -3.95 -14.69 12.30
CA TRP A 100 -3.13 -15.84 11.93
C TRP A 100 -4.02 -16.95 11.38
N PRO A 101 -3.57 -17.83 10.46
CA PRO A 101 -4.41 -18.93 10.01
C PRO A 101 -4.76 -19.88 11.16
N GLN A 102 -6.00 -20.36 11.18
CA GLN A 102 -6.52 -21.27 12.21
C GLN A 102 -5.62 -22.51 12.36
N LYS A 103 -5.20 -23.06 11.22
CA LYS A 103 -4.29 -24.19 11.08
C LYS A 103 -3.12 -23.78 10.19
N THR A 104 -1.92 -24.18 10.58
CA THR A 104 -0.71 -23.98 9.77
C THR A 104 0.11 -25.28 9.73
N HIS A 105 0.84 -25.47 8.64
CA HIS A 105 1.79 -26.56 8.48
C HIS A 105 3.21 -25.98 8.45
N ASN A 106 3.65 -25.42 9.59
CA ASN A 106 4.88 -24.63 9.68
C ASN A 106 6.12 -25.33 9.07
N LYS A 107 6.27 -26.64 9.27
CA LYS A 107 7.38 -27.42 8.70
C LYS A 107 7.33 -27.56 7.17
N LYS A 108 6.17 -27.36 6.55
CA LYS A 108 5.97 -27.42 5.10
C LYS A 108 5.89 -26.05 4.44
N ALA A 109 5.64 -25.00 5.22
CA ALA A 109 5.53 -23.64 4.70
C ALA A 109 6.84 -23.21 4.05
N THR A 110 6.75 -22.76 2.79
CA THR A 110 7.87 -22.21 2.00
C THR A 110 7.81 -20.68 1.90
N ALA A 111 6.61 -20.11 2.08
CA ALA A 111 6.35 -18.69 2.00
C ALA A 111 5.41 -18.19 3.12
N ALA A 112 5.55 -16.91 3.49
CA ALA A 112 4.62 -16.20 4.36
C ALA A 112 4.35 -14.78 3.88
N PHE A 113 3.15 -14.28 4.16
CA PHE A 113 2.69 -12.93 3.86
C PHE A 113 2.30 -12.22 5.16
N VAL A 114 2.72 -10.97 5.29
CA VAL A 114 2.28 -10.05 6.36
C VAL A 114 1.60 -8.86 5.70
N MET A 115 0.27 -8.82 5.75
CA MET A 115 -0.54 -7.77 5.12
C MET A 115 -0.92 -6.69 6.14
N ILE A 116 -0.42 -5.48 5.94
CA ILE A 116 -0.64 -4.32 6.80
C ILE A 116 -1.86 -3.54 6.31
N HIS A 117 -2.83 -3.35 7.20
CA HIS A 117 -4.07 -2.63 6.92
C HIS A 117 -3.85 -1.14 6.61
N GLY A 118 -4.86 -0.51 6.02
CA GLY A 118 -4.88 0.92 5.77
C GLY A 118 -5.10 1.74 7.04
N ARG A 119 -5.36 3.04 6.87
CA ARG A 119 -5.61 3.95 7.99
C ARG A 119 -6.72 3.43 8.92
N ILE A 120 -7.80 2.86 8.37
CA ILE A 120 -9.01 2.43 9.12
C ILE A 120 -8.82 1.23 10.06
N ARG A 121 -7.59 0.73 10.25
CA ARG A 121 -7.28 -0.32 11.24
C ARG A 121 -8.16 -1.57 11.15
N ASN A 122 -8.47 -2.00 9.94
CA ASN A 122 -9.26 -3.19 9.66
C ASN A 122 -8.36 -4.39 9.30
N GLY A 123 -7.54 -4.84 10.25
CA GLY A 123 -6.63 -5.97 10.04
C GLY A 123 -7.34 -7.26 9.61
N ASN A 124 -8.58 -7.45 10.06
CA ASN A 124 -9.46 -8.54 9.66
C ASN A 124 -9.77 -8.51 8.14
N ASP A 125 -10.10 -7.35 7.59
CA ASP A 125 -10.45 -7.21 6.18
C ASP A 125 -9.20 -7.42 5.32
N TYR A 126 -8.05 -6.88 5.75
CA TYR A 126 -6.79 -7.04 5.04
C TYR A 126 -6.24 -8.47 5.10
N TRP A 127 -6.47 -9.21 6.19
CA TRP A 127 -6.25 -10.65 6.21
C TRP A 127 -7.11 -11.36 5.16
N THR A 128 -8.39 -10.99 5.07
CA THR A 128 -9.34 -11.56 4.11
C THR A 128 -8.92 -11.27 2.67
N VAL A 129 -8.56 -10.03 2.34
CA VAL A 129 -8.05 -9.64 1.01
C VAL A 129 -6.84 -10.50 0.61
N MET A 130 -5.84 -10.62 1.48
CA MET A 130 -4.64 -11.41 1.19
C MET A 130 -4.96 -12.90 1.07
N ASN A 131 -5.84 -13.42 1.93
CA ASN A 131 -6.24 -14.82 1.89
C ASN A 131 -7.05 -15.13 0.62
N ASP A 132 -7.95 -14.26 0.20
CA ASP A 132 -8.74 -14.42 -1.02
C ASP A 132 -7.85 -14.39 -2.27
N ALA A 133 -6.84 -13.51 -2.30
CA ALA A 133 -5.83 -13.52 -3.36
C ALA A 133 -5.04 -14.84 -3.41
N LEU A 134 -4.66 -15.38 -2.25
CA LEU A 134 -4.00 -16.69 -2.15
C LEU A 134 -4.92 -17.84 -2.61
N GLN A 135 -6.17 -17.87 -2.16
CA GLN A 135 -7.11 -18.92 -2.56
C GLN A 135 -7.43 -18.87 -4.05
N SER A 136 -7.59 -17.67 -4.61
CA SER A 136 -7.77 -17.44 -6.04
C SER A 136 -6.57 -17.97 -6.83
N ALA A 137 -5.34 -17.61 -6.43
CA ALA A 137 -4.13 -18.09 -7.08
C ALA A 137 -3.95 -19.62 -6.98
N LEU A 138 -4.32 -20.23 -5.86
CA LEU A 138 -4.34 -21.70 -5.70
C LEU A 138 -5.38 -22.35 -6.61
N GLY A 139 -6.58 -21.77 -6.72
CA GLY A 139 -7.65 -22.25 -7.58
C GLY A 139 -7.27 -22.24 -9.06
N ASP A 140 -6.51 -21.22 -9.47
CA ASP A 140 -6.02 -21.06 -10.84
C ASP A 140 -4.71 -21.82 -11.13
N GLY A 141 -4.13 -22.48 -10.11
CA GLY A 141 -2.86 -23.20 -10.25
C GLY A 141 -1.67 -22.28 -10.54
N TYR A 142 -1.67 -21.07 -9.98
CA TYR A 142 -0.63 -20.07 -10.23
C TYR A 142 0.77 -20.61 -9.88
N PRO A 143 1.76 -20.49 -10.78
CA PRO A 143 3.08 -21.09 -10.58
C PRO A 143 3.75 -20.63 -9.27
N GLY A 144 4.29 -21.57 -8.51
CA GLY A 144 5.02 -21.30 -7.26
C GLY A 144 4.15 -20.99 -6.04
N VAL A 145 2.82 -20.94 -6.17
CA VAL A 145 1.91 -20.75 -5.04
C VAL A 145 1.65 -22.07 -4.33
N ASP A 146 1.95 -22.11 -3.03
CA ASP A 146 1.82 -23.31 -2.20
C ASP A 146 0.68 -23.18 -1.19
N SER A 147 -0.12 -24.24 -1.03
CA SER A 147 -1.25 -24.29 -0.07
C SER A 147 -0.85 -24.18 1.41
N ASN A 148 0.42 -24.39 1.75
CA ASN A 148 1.00 -24.23 3.08
C ASN A 148 1.53 -22.80 3.32
N THR A 149 1.37 -21.89 2.35
CA THR A 149 1.68 -20.47 2.52
C THR A 149 0.93 -19.90 3.73
N ILE A 150 1.63 -19.13 4.56
CA ILE A 150 1.05 -18.55 5.78
C ILE A 150 0.67 -17.10 5.51
N VAL A 151 -0.62 -16.76 5.59
CA VAL A 151 -1.11 -15.38 5.49
C VAL A 151 -1.38 -14.80 6.87
N THR A 152 -0.80 -13.65 7.18
CA THR A 152 -0.97 -12.96 8.46
C THR A 152 -1.30 -11.48 8.25
N ALA A 153 -1.97 -10.87 9.22
CA ALA A 153 -2.19 -9.43 9.25
C ALA A 153 -2.16 -8.92 10.70
N PRO A 154 -1.27 -8.00 11.07
CA PRO A 154 -1.28 -7.37 12.39
C PRO A 154 -2.47 -6.42 12.54
N GLN A 155 -2.87 -6.20 13.80
CA GLN A 155 -3.84 -5.20 14.21
C GLN A 155 -3.12 -4.13 15.03
N PHE A 156 -2.89 -2.96 14.45
CA PHE A 156 -2.33 -1.81 15.16
C PHE A 156 -3.46 -1.09 15.89
N PHE A 157 -3.63 -1.24 17.20
CA PHE A 157 -4.75 -0.63 17.93
C PHE A 157 -4.59 0.88 18.18
N SER A 158 -5.71 1.57 18.40
CA SER A 158 -5.74 2.93 18.96
C SER A 158 -6.00 2.92 20.46
N THR A 159 -5.21 3.67 21.25
CA THR A 159 -5.47 3.81 22.69
C THR A 159 -6.67 4.70 23.00
N ILE A 160 -7.06 5.57 22.07
CA ILE A 160 -8.22 6.44 22.22
C ILE A 160 -9.51 5.65 21.97
N PHE A 161 -9.47 4.76 20.98
CA PHE A 161 -10.70 4.24 20.43
C PHE A 161 -10.90 2.72 20.51
N ASN A 162 -9.82 1.94 20.63
CA ASN A 162 -9.91 0.51 20.88
C ASN A 162 -9.68 0.21 22.36
N LYS A 163 -10.09 1.13 23.24
CA LYS A 163 -10.06 0.93 24.69
C LYS A 163 -10.77 -0.39 25.02
N ASP A 164 -10.16 -1.20 25.88
CA ASP A 164 -10.63 -2.51 26.29
C ASP A 164 -10.58 -3.62 25.22
N GLN A 165 -10.05 -3.34 24.01
CA GLN A 165 -9.84 -4.35 22.96
C GLN A 165 -8.40 -4.90 22.89
N TYR A 166 -7.49 -4.33 23.68
CA TYR A 166 -6.10 -4.76 23.81
C TYR A 166 -5.73 -4.99 25.28
N THR A 167 -4.79 -5.89 25.54
CA THR A 167 -4.31 -6.25 26.89
C THR A 167 -3.15 -5.35 27.33
N SER A 168 -2.71 -5.49 28.58
CA SER A 168 -1.66 -4.67 29.21
C SER A 168 -0.30 -4.70 28.51
N ASN A 169 -0.06 -5.67 27.63
CA ASN A 169 1.21 -5.86 26.93
C ASN A 169 1.09 -5.57 25.42
N GLN A 170 -0.12 -5.37 24.92
CA GLN A 170 -0.35 -5.23 23.49
C GLN A 170 -0.15 -3.78 23.03
N LEU A 171 0.54 -3.61 21.90
CA LEU A 171 0.82 -2.29 21.37
C LEU A 171 -0.44 -1.57 20.90
N ALA A 172 -0.54 -0.30 21.27
CA ALA A 172 -1.54 0.63 20.75
C ALA A 172 -1.00 2.06 20.67
N TRP A 173 -1.55 2.88 19.77
CA TRP A 173 -1.11 4.24 19.48
C TRP A 173 -2.23 5.25 19.76
N ALA A 174 -1.92 6.37 20.43
CA ALA A 174 -2.91 7.42 20.71
C ALA A 174 -3.17 8.27 19.46
N ASP A 175 -2.11 8.67 18.78
CA ASP A 175 -2.22 9.26 17.46
C ASP A 175 -2.61 8.18 16.45
N VAL A 176 -3.72 8.47 15.78
CA VAL A 176 -4.39 7.60 14.81
C VAL A 176 -3.50 7.18 13.62
N ASN A 177 -2.49 7.99 13.28
CA ASN A 177 -1.62 7.73 12.14
C ASN A 177 -0.13 7.61 12.51
N ALA A 178 0.27 7.76 13.77
CA ALA A 178 1.65 7.60 14.24
C ALA A 178 2.28 6.24 13.85
N TRP A 179 1.52 5.15 13.92
CA TRP A 179 2.00 3.83 13.51
C TRP A 179 2.42 3.77 12.03
N GLN A 180 1.87 4.63 11.16
CA GLN A 180 2.24 4.68 9.73
C GLN A 180 3.62 5.34 9.52
N ALA A 181 4.13 6.11 10.48
CA ALA A 181 5.48 6.68 10.46
C ALA A 181 6.54 5.77 11.08
N GLY A 182 6.18 4.63 11.65
CA GLY A 182 7.15 3.85 12.41
C GLY A 182 7.40 4.33 13.83
N GLU A 183 6.48 5.11 14.41
CA GLU A 183 6.66 5.67 15.74
C GLU A 183 6.42 4.67 16.88
N VAL A 184 7.00 4.99 18.05
CA VAL A 184 6.80 4.28 19.31
C VAL A 184 5.33 4.31 19.74
N ALA A 185 4.80 3.16 20.14
CA ALA A 185 3.46 3.02 20.67
C ALA A 185 3.25 3.86 21.94
N THR A 186 1.99 4.20 22.26
CA THR A 186 1.63 4.88 23.51
C THR A 186 1.20 3.90 24.60
N HIS A 187 0.96 2.65 24.23
CA HIS A 187 0.66 1.56 25.12
C HIS A 187 1.54 0.35 24.77
N PRO A 188 2.14 -0.34 25.76
CA PRO A 188 2.15 -0.01 27.20
C PRO A 188 2.79 1.36 27.51
N LYS A 189 2.40 2.05 28.60
CA LYS A 189 2.78 3.46 28.85
C LYS A 189 4.30 3.76 28.81
N LYS A 190 5.14 2.75 29.06
CA LYS A 190 6.61 2.87 29.07
C LYS A 190 7.28 2.06 27.94
N THR A 191 6.49 1.64 26.95
CA THR A 191 7.04 0.90 25.80
C THR A 191 8.02 1.77 25.03
N THR A 192 9.07 1.13 24.53
CA THR A 192 9.97 1.69 23.51
C THR A 192 9.73 1.04 22.15
N SER A 193 8.73 0.17 22.04
CA SER A 193 8.44 -0.59 20.83
C SER A 193 7.62 0.25 19.86
N SER A 194 8.10 0.28 18.61
CA SER A 194 7.50 0.97 17.49
C SER A 194 6.75 0.02 16.55
N SER A 195 6.00 0.58 15.59
CA SER A 195 5.42 -0.24 14.54
C SER A 195 6.46 -0.87 13.62
N PHE A 196 7.66 -0.30 13.53
CA PHE A 196 8.77 -0.97 12.84
C PHE A 196 9.30 -2.17 13.64
N ASP A 197 9.35 -2.10 14.98
CA ASP A 197 9.75 -3.25 15.81
C ASP A 197 8.72 -4.38 15.71
N ALA A 198 7.44 -4.04 15.54
CA ALA A 198 6.40 -5.03 15.22
C ALA A 198 6.66 -5.75 13.89
N LEU A 199 7.18 -5.05 12.87
CA LEU A 199 7.60 -5.68 11.59
C LEU A 199 8.87 -6.51 11.75
N ASP A 200 9.83 -6.05 12.54
CA ASP A 200 11.05 -6.82 12.89
C ASP A 200 10.66 -8.15 13.57
N ALA A 201 9.62 -8.17 14.42
CA ALA A 201 9.13 -9.38 15.07
C ALA A 201 8.59 -10.44 14.08
N PHE A 202 8.01 -10.03 12.95
CA PHE A 202 7.60 -10.99 11.90
C PHE A 202 8.81 -11.60 11.19
N ILE A 203 9.85 -10.79 10.93
CA ILE A 203 11.11 -11.29 10.37
C ILE A 203 11.72 -12.32 11.32
N ASP A 204 11.74 -12.04 12.62
CA ASP A 204 12.29 -12.93 13.64
C ASP A 204 11.48 -14.23 13.79
N GLU A 205 10.15 -14.15 13.76
CA GLU A 205 9.28 -15.32 13.78
C GLU A 205 9.49 -16.23 12.57
N PHE A 206 9.50 -15.68 11.36
CA PHE A 206 9.58 -16.48 10.13
C PHE A 206 11.01 -16.90 9.76
N SER A 207 12.03 -16.25 10.30
CA SER A 207 13.43 -16.68 10.14
C SER A 207 13.85 -17.81 11.09
N ASN A 208 13.00 -18.17 12.06
CA ASN A 208 13.24 -19.28 12.98
C ASN A 208 13.18 -20.63 12.26
N THR A 209 14.33 -21.15 11.84
CA THR A 209 14.47 -22.40 11.07
C THR A 209 14.06 -23.65 11.84
N SER A 210 14.06 -23.62 13.17
CA SER A 210 13.54 -24.74 13.98
C SER A 210 12.01 -24.85 13.86
N LYS A 211 11.32 -23.72 13.69
CA LYS A 211 9.86 -23.65 13.54
C LYS A 211 9.41 -23.75 12.08
N TYR A 212 10.14 -23.08 11.18
CA TYR A 212 9.87 -22.98 9.75
C TYR A 212 11.08 -23.41 8.91
N PRO A 213 11.47 -24.70 8.94
CA PRO A 213 12.70 -25.19 8.29
C PRO A 213 12.76 -24.97 6.77
N ASN A 214 11.59 -24.90 6.11
CA ASN A 214 11.49 -24.78 4.66
C ASN A 214 11.10 -23.37 4.19
N LEU A 215 10.86 -22.43 5.11
CA LEU A 215 10.42 -21.08 4.75
C LEU A 215 11.62 -20.29 4.23
N LYS A 216 11.50 -19.80 3.00
CA LYS A 216 12.52 -19.01 2.31
C LYS A 216 12.02 -17.65 1.88
N ASN A 217 10.71 -17.49 1.67
CA ASN A 217 10.14 -16.26 1.13
C ASN A 217 9.24 -15.59 2.15
N LEU A 218 9.51 -14.33 2.47
CA LEU A 218 8.64 -13.50 3.30
C LEU A 218 8.25 -12.25 2.51
N THR A 219 6.97 -12.05 2.29
CA THR A 219 6.45 -10.86 1.63
C THR A 219 5.74 -9.98 2.64
N LEU A 220 6.24 -8.76 2.81
CA LEU A 220 5.63 -7.73 3.63
C LEU A 220 4.82 -6.81 2.71
N VAL A 221 3.51 -6.75 2.90
CA VAL A 221 2.57 -6.05 2.00
C VAL A 221 1.87 -4.95 2.79
N GLY A 222 1.77 -3.74 2.23
CA GLY A 222 0.96 -2.68 2.81
C GLY A 222 0.17 -1.94 1.74
N HIS A 223 -1.06 -1.53 2.05
CA HIS A 223 -1.85 -0.65 1.18
C HIS A 223 -2.43 0.55 1.94
N GLY A 224 -2.39 1.74 1.32
CA GLY A 224 -2.82 2.99 1.94
C GLY A 224 -1.96 3.37 3.15
N GLY A 225 -2.56 3.39 4.35
CA GLY A 225 -1.84 3.57 5.62
C GLY A 225 -0.74 2.52 5.86
N GLY A 226 -1.01 1.26 5.53
CA GLY A 226 -0.02 0.20 5.58
C GLY A 226 1.05 0.35 4.51
N GLY A 227 0.70 0.89 3.34
CA GLY A 227 1.65 1.25 2.29
C GLY A 227 2.61 2.34 2.74
N GLN A 228 2.12 3.32 3.50
CA GLN A 228 2.94 4.38 4.11
C GLN A 228 3.94 3.81 5.12
N LEU A 229 3.51 2.87 5.97
CA LEU A 229 4.42 2.17 6.88
C LEU A 229 5.45 1.35 6.09
N MET A 230 5.01 0.62 5.08
CA MET A 230 5.87 -0.26 4.28
C MET A 230 6.93 0.52 3.50
N ALA A 231 6.56 1.65 2.90
CA ALA A 231 7.49 2.52 2.18
C ALA A 231 8.63 2.98 3.09
N ARG A 232 8.32 3.36 4.33
CA ARG A 232 9.30 3.83 5.32
C ARG A 232 10.12 2.67 5.89
N TYR A 233 9.47 1.56 6.20
CA TYR A 233 10.15 0.38 6.74
C TYR A 233 11.11 -0.25 5.72
N ALA A 234 10.76 -0.22 4.42
CA ALA A 234 11.68 -0.62 3.37
C ALA A 234 12.96 0.24 3.34
N MET A 235 12.94 1.48 3.83
CA MET A 235 14.13 2.34 3.92
C MET A 235 14.98 2.07 5.16
N VAL A 236 14.35 1.76 6.30
CA VAL A 236 15.01 1.81 7.61
C VAL A 236 14.95 0.51 8.42
N GLY A 237 14.17 -0.47 7.98
CA GLY A 237 13.94 -1.74 8.68
C GLY A 237 15.20 -2.59 8.80
N LYS A 238 15.13 -3.64 9.62
CA LYS A 238 16.24 -4.57 9.86
C LYS A 238 16.79 -5.21 8.58
N ASP A 239 18.07 -5.58 8.61
CA ASP A 239 18.70 -6.35 7.54
C ASP A 239 17.99 -7.69 7.33
N THR A 240 17.97 -8.14 6.07
CA THR A 240 17.36 -9.42 5.72
C THR A 240 18.22 -10.58 6.26
N PRO A 241 17.67 -11.47 7.11
CA PRO A 241 18.40 -12.65 7.56
C PRO A 241 18.78 -13.54 6.38
N SER A 242 19.96 -14.17 6.41
CA SER A 242 20.44 -15.03 5.33
C SER A 242 19.55 -16.25 5.06
N SER A 243 18.64 -16.61 5.98
CA SER A 243 17.66 -17.68 5.81
C SER A 243 16.45 -17.29 4.95
N LEU A 244 16.23 -16.00 4.71
CA LEU A 244 15.05 -15.45 4.03
C LEU A 244 15.42 -14.59 2.82
N SER A 245 14.52 -14.58 1.84
CA SER A 245 14.36 -13.53 0.84
C SER A 245 13.14 -12.72 1.22
N ILE A 246 13.31 -11.40 1.40
CA ILE A 246 12.22 -10.50 1.81
C ILE A 246 11.84 -9.60 0.63
N ARG A 247 10.55 -9.63 0.28
CA ARG A 247 9.93 -8.69 -0.66
C ARG A 247 9.06 -7.69 0.09
N TYR A 248 9.14 -6.43 -0.29
CA TYR A 248 8.32 -5.35 0.22
C TYR A 248 7.35 -4.89 -0.88
N ILE A 249 6.05 -4.90 -0.61
CA ILE A 249 5.03 -4.41 -1.54
C ILE A 249 4.39 -3.17 -0.95
N VAL A 250 4.58 -2.05 -1.65
CA VAL A 250 4.14 -0.72 -1.26
C VAL A 250 2.96 -0.32 -2.15
N GLY A 251 1.75 -0.47 -1.62
CA GLY A 251 0.49 -0.16 -2.29
C GLY A 251 -0.05 1.21 -1.93
N ASP A 252 -0.21 2.09 -2.92
CA ASP A 252 -0.92 3.38 -2.81
C ASP A 252 -0.69 4.20 -1.52
N PRO A 253 0.55 4.40 -1.04
CA PRO A 253 0.79 5.28 0.10
C PRO A 253 0.38 6.72 -0.24
N SER A 254 -0.22 7.45 0.70
CA SER A 254 -0.51 8.87 0.50
C SER A 254 0.71 9.78 0.67
N SER A 255 1.79 9.30 1.28
CA SER A 255 3.05 10.06 1.36
C SER A 255 4.26 9.15 1.46
N ASN A 256 5.36 9.60 0.87
CA ASN A 256 6.68 8.98 0.94
C ASN A 256 7.66 9.88 1.70
N ALA A 257 8.71 9.29 2.26
CA ALA A 257 9.80 10.02 2.92
C ALA A 257 10.89 10.35 1.90
N TYR A 258 10.93 11.60 1.41
CA TYR A 258 11.92 12.04 0.44
C TYR A 258 13.32 12.13 1.06
N PHE A 259 14.30 11.53 0.39
CA PHE A 259 15.69 11.49 0.85
C PHE A 259 16.42 12.84 0.73
N THR A 260 15.83 13.79 -0.02
CA THR A 260 16.33 15.15 -0.21
C THR A 260 15.22 16.17 0.07
N LYS A 261 15.58 17.45 0.11
CA LYS A 261 14.61 18.56 0.29
C LYS A 261 13.87 18.91 -0.99
N ASP A 262 14.11 18.19 -2.09
CA ASP A 262 13.52 18.46 -3.39
C ASP A 262 12.10 17.94 -3.45
N ARG A 263 11.22 18.68 -4.12
CA ARG A 263 9.81 18.32 -4.28
C ARG A 263 9.42 18.61 -5.73
N PRO A 264 8.42 17.91 -6.25
CA PRO A 264 7.95 18.13 -7.61
C PRO A 264 7.75 19.59 -8.00
N SER A 265 8.27 19.96 -9.18
CA SER A 265 8.20 21.33 -9.70
C SER A 265 6.87 21.65 -10.39
N ASP A 266 6.14 20.60 -10.80
CA ASP A 266 4.87 20.65 -11.51
C ASP A 266 3.65 20.75 -10.58
N VAL A 267 3.85 20.70 -9.25
CA VAL A 267 2.79 20.97 -8.28
C VAL A 267 2.47 22.48 -8.28
N PRO A 268 1.24 22.89 -8.61
CA PRO A 268 0.89 24.31 -8.61
C PRO A 268 1.06 24.93 -7.23
N LYS A 269 1.66 26.12 -7.15
CA LYS A 269 1.85 26.86 -5.88
C LYS A 269 0.53 27.16 -5.14
N SER A 270 -0.60 27.14 -5.85
CA SER A 270 -1.95 27.25 -5.29
C SER A 270 -2.41 25.99 -4.54
N VAL A 271 -1.90 24.82 -4.93
CA VAL A 271 -2.16 23.54 -4.26
C VAL A 271 -1.27 23.39 -3.04
N ALA A 272 0.06 23.53 -3.22
CA ALA A 272 1.01 23.50 -2.12
C ALA A 272 2.28 24.28 -2.46
N SER A 273 2.97 24.82 -1.45
CA SER A 273 4.26 25.49 -1.65
C SER A 273 5.16 25.32 -0.44
N LYS A 274 6.46 25.14 -0.65
CA LYS A 274 7.46 25.05 0.42
C LYS A 274 7.40 26.25 1.37
N LYS A 275 7.18 27.46 0.83
CA LYS A 275 7.07 28.71 1.62
C LYS A 275 5.94 28.66 2.67
N LYS A 276 4.82 28.04 2.35
CA LYS A 276 3.65 27.91 3.24
C LYS A 276 3.61 26.59 4.01
N CYS A 277 4.65 25.77 3.85
CA CYS A 277 4.70 24.42 4.38
C CYS A 277 6.07 24.18 5.02
N PRO A 278 6.41 24.86 6.13
CA PRO A 278 7.76 24.81 6.70
C PRO A 278 8.20 23.40 7.11
N ASP A 279 7.25 22.54 7.50
CA ASP A 279 7.54 21.18 7.99
C ASP A 279 7.56 20.11 6.89
N TYR A 280 7.54 20.50 5.61
CA TYR A 280 7.46 19.57 4.48
C TYR A 280 8.59 18.52 4.41
N ASN A 281 9.70 18.77 5.10
CA ASN A 281 10.86 17.90 5.14
C ASN A 281 11.12 17.27 6.51
N GLN A 282 10.28 17.55 7.51
CA GLN A 282 10.28 16.81 8.76
C GLN A 282 9.93 15.34 8.50
N TRP A 283 10.39 14.44 9.36
CA TRP A 283 9.77 13.12 9.45
C TRP A 283 8.27 13.32 9.69
N ARG A 284 7.36 12.67 8.96
CA ARG A 284 7.48 11.48 8.11
C ARG A 284 7.64 11.71 6.60
N TYR A 285 7.84 12.96 6.16
CA TYR A 285 7.83 13.37 4.74
C TYR A 285 9.23 13.59 4.15
N GLY A 286 10.21 13.80 5.03
CA GLY A 286 11.63 13.85 4.73
C GLY A 286 12.44 13.45 5.96
N TYR A 287 13.70 13.88 6.02
CA TYR A 287 14.65 13.45 7.05
C TYR A 287 15.05 14.53 8.08
N ASP A 288 14.43 15.71 8.07
CA ASP A 288 14.62 16.67 9.18
C ASP A 288 14.05 16.04 10.47
N ASN A 289 14.79 16.18 11.58
CA ASN A 289 14.51 15.57 12.90
C ASN A 289 14.30 14.04 12.89
N PHE A 290 14.79 13.34 11.86
CA PHE A 290 14.65 11.87 11.74
C PHE A 290 15.09 11.11 13.00
N THR A 291 16.27 11.41 13.55
CA THR A 291 16.78 10.77 14.77
C THR A 291 15.88 11.01 15.98
N THR A 292 15.35 12.23 16.11
CA THR A 292 14.46 12.59 17.21
C THR A 292 13.19 11.75 17.18
N TYR A 293 12.62 11.55 16.00
CA TYR A 293 11.34 10.87 15.84
C TYR A 293 11.44 9.33 15.78
N THR A 294 12.55 8.79 15.29
CA THR A 294 12.70 7.33 15.08
C THR A 294 13.70 6.67 16.02
N GLY A 295 14.56 7.45 16.69
CA GLY A 295 15.73 6.95 17.42
C GLY A 295 16.87 6.45 16.52
N LEU A 296 16.66 6.40 15.21
CA LEU A 296 17.63 5.88 14.24
C LEU A 296 18.64 6.94 13.86
N LYS A 297 19.90 6.53 13.67
CA LYS A 297 21.00 7.41 13.27
C LYS A 297 21.43 7.09 11.85
N GLY A 298 21.65 8.11 11.04
CA GLY A 298 22.14 7.95 9.68
C GLY A 298 21.88 9.18 8.84
N LYS A 299 22.50 9.23 7.66
CA LYS A 299 22.20 10.24 6.64
C LYS A 299 21.20 9.66 5.63
N PRO A 300 20.38 10.48 4.97
CA PRO A 300 19.41 10.01 3.97
C PRO A 300 20.03 9.11 2.90
N ILE A 301 21.24 9.43 2.44
CA ILE A 301 21.97 8.64 1.45
C ILE A 301 22.24 7.20 1.93
N ASN A 302 22.48 6.97 3.23
CA ASN A 302 22.69 5.62 3.76
C ASN A 302 21.41 4.78 3.66
N PHE A 303 20.27 5.37 3.99
CA PHE A 303 18.96 4.72 3.89
C PHE A 303 18.54 4.53 2.44
N PHE A 304 18.91 5.45 1.54
CA PHE A 304 18.72 5.27 0.10
C PHE A 304 19.51 4.09 -0.42
N THR A 305 20.81 3.95 -0.08
CA THR A 305 21.64 2.81 -0.50
C THR A 305 21.00 1.48 -0.10
N GLN A 306 20.49 1.37 1.13
CA GLN A 306 19.78 0.18 1.58
C GLN A 306 18.45 -0.02 0.84
N TYR A 307 17.65 1.05 0.70
CA TYR A 307 16.35 1.02 0.05
C TYR A 307 16.44 0.51 -1.38
N ILE A 308 17.36 1.05 -2.19
CA ILE A 308 17.47 0.70 -3.61
C ILE A 308 17.97 -0.73 -3.87
N GLN A 309 18.55 -1.40 -2.87
CA GLN A 309 19.02 -2.78 -2.98
C GLN A 309 17.95 -3.81 -2.60
N ARG A 310 16.87 -3.38 -1.93
CA ARG A 310 15.79 -4.27 -1.49
C ARG A 310 14.85 -4.61 -2.64
N ASP A 311 14.28 -5.81 -2.59
CA ASP A 311 13.18 -6.19 -3.47
C ASP A 311 11.90 -5.42 -3.07
N VAL A 312 11.68 -4.28 -3.71
CA VAL A 312 10.51 -3.43 -3.49
C VAL A 312 9.66 -3.39 -4.76
N ILE A 313 8.38 -3.73 -4.62
CA ILE A 313 7.38 -3.50 -5.66
C ILE A 313 6.50 -2.33 -5.20
N GLN A 314 6.51 -1.26 -5.99
CA GLN A 314 5.54 -0.18 -5.88
C GLN A 314 4.34 -0.56 -6.76
N ILE A 315 3.18 -0.75 -6.13
CA ILE A 315 1.94 -1.06 -6.82
C ILE A 315 0.95 0.10 -6.66
N ILE A 316 0.41 0.59 -7.76
CA ILE A 316 -0.40 1.81 -7.79
C ILE A 316 -1.74 1.54 -8.48
N GLY A 317 -2.86 1.89 -7.85
CA GLY A 317 -4.15 1.99 -8.52
C GLY A 317 -4.19 3.22 -9.44
N TYR A 318 -4.35 3.04 -10.76
CA TYR A 318 -4.39 4.15 -11.71
C TYR A 318 -5.61 5.06 -11.54
N GLN A 319 -6.65 4.57 -10.88
CA GLN A 319 -7.87 5.32 -10.56
C GLN A 319 -7.86 5.88 -9.13
N ASP A 320 -6.75 5.76 -8.39
CA ASP A 320 -6.60 6.36 -7.06
C ASP A 320 -6.34 7.89 -7.15
N VAL A 321 -7.37 8.59 -7.60
CA VAL A 321 -7.37 10.02 -7.90
C VAL A 321 -8.21 10.84 -6.92
N ASP A 322 -8.82 10.20 -5.94
CA ASP A 322 -9.64 10.88 -4.95
C ASP A 322 -8.80 11.70 -4.00
N SER A 323 -9.35 12.86 -3.59
CA SER A 323 -8.75 13.72 -2.56
C SER A 323 -8.95 13.12 -1.18
N SER A 324 -8.17 12.09 -0.84
CA SER A 324 -8.26 11.38 0.44
C SER A 324 -6.90 10.91 0.95
N GLY A 325 -6.87 10.39 2.19
CA GLY A 325 -5.63 10.06 2.89
C GLY A 325 -4.95 11.33 3.39
N ASP A 326 -3.63 11.29 3.53
CA ASP A 326 -2.87 12.46 3.95
C ASP A 326 -3.01 13.60 2.93
N GLN A 327 -3.70 14.68 3.30
CA GLN A 327 -3.91 15.87 2.47
C GLN A 327 -3.26 17.11 3.10
N TYR A 328 -2.32 16.93 4.04
CA TYR A 328 -1.55 18.06 4.55
C TYR A 328 -0.61 18.60 3.47
N CYS A 329 -0.19 19.85 3.59
CA CYS A 329 0.64 20.51 2.58
C CYS A 329 1.94 19.74 2.29
N MET A 330 2.47 19.02 3.28
CA MET A 330 3.69 18.23 3.20
C MET A 330 3.52 17.07 2.21
N ALA A 331 2.36 16.40 2.23
CA ALA A 331 2.00 15.33 1.30
C ALA A 331 1.60 15.90 -0.07
N MET A 332 0.81 16.97 -0.10
CA MET A 332 0.39 17.61 -1.36
C MET A 332 1.57 18.15 -2.18
N LEU A 333 2.68 18.53 -1.51
CA LEU A 333 3.92 18.90 -2.18
C LEU A 333 4.53 17.76 -3.00
N GLN A 334 4.14 16.51 -2.80
CA GLN A 334 4.74 15.33 -3.43
C GLN A 334 4.09 14.94 -4.77
N GLY A 335 3.14 15.73 -5.28
CA GLY A 335 2.40 15.41 -6.52
C GLY A 335 0.93 15.86 -6.53
N GLY A 336 0.50 16.71 -5.60
CA GLY A 336 -0.86 17.22 -5.52
C GLY A 336 -1.82 16.34 -4.71
N GLN A 337 -3.12 16.48 -4.96
CA GLN A 337 -4.17 15.83 -4.16
C GLN A 337 -4.28 14.32 -4.42
N LYS A 338 -4.01 13.89 -5.66
CA LYS A 338 -4.19 12.51 -6.13
C LYS A 338 -3.09 11.61 -5.56
N ARG A 339 -3.43 10.48 -4.93
CA ARG A 339 -2.41 9.52 -4.45
C ARG A 339 -1.61 8.93 -5.59
N ARG A 340 -2.27 8.60 -6.70
CA ARG A 340 -1.60 8.11 -7.91
C ARG A 340 -0.47 9.02 -8.35
N ASP A 341 -0.74 10.31 -8.51
CA ASP A 341 0.26 11.26 -9.03
C ASP A 341 1.44 11.39 -8.05
N ARG A 342 1.18 11.40 -6.74
CA ARG A 342 2.24 11.37 -5.70
C ARG A 342 3.14 10.14 -5.78
N ASN A 343 2.57 8.97 -6.06
CA ASN A 343 3.33 7.73 -6.18
C ASN A 343 4.11 7.64 -7.50
N LEU A 344 3.53 8.12 -8.60
CA LEU A 344 4.24 8.21 -9.88
C LEU A 344 5.38 9.25 -9.84
N SER A 345 5.18 10.37 -9.11
CA SER A 345 6.24 11.35 -8.83
C SER A 345 7.34 10.77 -7.95
N TRP A 346 6.99 9.93 -6.97
CA TRP A 346 7.97 9.19 -6.18
C TRP A 346 8.81 8.24 -7.04
N TRP A 347 8.17 7.51 -7.97
CA TRP A 347 8.88 6.66 -8.91
C TRP A 347 9.87 7.44 -9.79
N ARG A 348 9.43 8.58 -10.35
CA ARG A 348 10.33 9.49 -11.08
C ARG A 348 11.50 9.93 -10.20
N TYR A 349 11.21 10.41 -8.99
CA TYR A 349 12.21 10.89 -8.05
C TYR A 349 13.34 9.90 -7.76
N ILE A 350 13.03 8.65 -7.41
CA ILE A 350 14.06 7.66 -7.04
C ILE A 350 14.92 7.24 -8.24
N ASN A 351 14.35 7.15 -9.44
CA ASN A 351 15.08 6.82 -10.66
C ASN A 351 15.97 7.99 -11.10
N THR A 352 15.47 9.23 -11.02
CA THR A 352 16.26 10.44 -11.31
C THR A 352 17.42 10.59 -10.32
N LEU A 353 17.20 10.34 -9.02
CA LEU A 353 18.23 10.40 -7.99
C LEU A 353 19.33 9.34 -8.19
N ALA A 354 18.93 8.12 -8.57
CA ALA A 354 19.85 7.01 -8.87
C ALA A 354 20.49 7.09 -10.27
N ARG A 355 20.10 8.05 -11.13
CA ARG A 355 20.51 8.15 -12.54
C ARG A 355 20.33 6.84 -13.31
N THR A 356 19.21 6.16 -13.08
CA THR A 356 18.90 4.94 -13.83
C THR A 356 18.61 5.28 -15.29
N ASN A 357 18.73 4.30 -16.17
CA ASN A 357 18.24 4.41 -17.55
C ASN A 357 16.70 4.37 -17.67
N TYR A 358 15.94 4.23 -16.57
CA TYR A 358 14.47 4.11 -16.60
C TYR A 358 13.83 5.31 -17.29
N ASP A 359 13.00 5.03 -18.30
CA ASP A 359 12.24 6.08 -18.97
C ASP A 359 11.16 6.61 -18.03
N VAL A 360 11.47 7.72 -17.37
CA VAL A 360 10.54 8.48 -16.52
C VAL A 360 9.82 9.59 -17.28
N SER A 361 9.98 9.64 -18.61
CA SER A 361 9.28 10.62 -19.45
C SER A 361 7.77 10.41 -19.37
N GLY A 362 7.02 11.51 -19.26
CA GLY A 362 5.56 11.48 -19.11
C GLY A 362 5.06 11.12 -17.71
N PHE A 363 5.92 10.66 -16.79
CA PHE A 363 5.56 10.55 -15.38
C PHE A 363 5.48 11.96 -14.74
N PRO A 364 4.50 12.20 -13.84
CA PRO A 364 4.42 13.44 -13.07
C PRO A 364 5.64 13.58 -12.13
N GLY A 365 5.84 14.76 -11.58
CA GLY A 365 6.89 15.06 -10.61
C GLY A 365 7.83 16.17 -11.07
N GLY A 366 7.94 16.44 -12.37
CA GLY A 366 8.73 17.56 -12.90
C GLY A 366 10.17 17.67 -12.36
N PHE A 367 10.82 16.56 -11.97
CA PHE A 367 12.21 16.56 -11.52
C PHE A 367 13.14 16.54 -12.72
N GLU A 368 14.04 17.52 -12.81
CA GLU A 368 15.17 17.48 -13.75
C GLU A 368 16.42 16.96 -13.04
N GLU A 369 17.33 16.33 -13.79
CA GLU A 369 18.55 15.77 -13.20
C GLU A 369 19.39 16.84 -12.50
N SER A 370 19.44 18.05 -13.06
CA SER A 370 20.15 19.20 -12.48
C SER A 370 19.60 19.66 -11.13
N ASP A 371 18.36 19.32 -10.81
CA ASP A 371 17.70 19.72 -9.57
C ASP A 371 18.03 18.78 -8.40
N LEU A 372 18.46 17.55 -8.70
CA LEU A 372 18.72 16.50 -7.71
C LEU A 372 20.22 16.22 -7.60
N PRO A 373 20.71 15.86 -6.39
CA PRO A 373 22.07 15.36 -6.27
C PRO A 373 22.24 14.07 -7.08
N ASP A 374 23.44 13.86 -7.60
CA ASP A 374 23.78 12.65 -8.35
C ASP A 374 24.22 11.54 -7.39
N TRP A 375 23.40 10.50 -7.25
CA TRP A 375 23.69 9.31 -6.44
C TRP A 375 24.01 8.07 -7.30
N SER A 376 24.41 8.27 -8.57
CA SER A 376 24.87 7.20 -9.47
C SER A 376 26.04 6.40 -8.90
N ASN A 377 26.92 7.04 -8.11
CA ASN A 377 28.07 6.39 -7.49
C ASN A 377 27.68 5.26 -6.51
N ILE A 378 26.53 5.36 -5.86
CA ILE A 378 26.02 4.35 -4.92
C ILE A 378 25.00 3.42 -5.56
N SER A 379 24.21 3.90 -6.52
CA SER A 379 23.23 3.08 -7.24
C SER A 379 23.85 2.25 -8.35
N GLN A 380 25.00 2.68 -8.87
CA GLN A 380 25.59 2.15 -10.10
C GLN A 380 24.59 2.20 -11.26
N HIS A 381 23.82 3.29 -11.35
CA HIS A 381 22.75 3.49 -12.33
C HIS A 381 21.61 2.47 -12.25
N GLU A 382 21.47 1.77 -11.13
CA GLU A 382 20.48 0.71 -10.96
C GLU A 382 19.73 0.83 -9.62
N ILE A 383 18.46 0.45 -9.64
CA ILE A 383 17.68 0.19 -8.44
C ILE A 383 16.99 -1.17 -8.59
N ALA A 384 16.81 -1.88 -7.47
CA ALA A 384 16.14 -3.17 -7.44
C ALA A 384 14.60 -3.07 -7.43
N HIS A 385 14.06 -1.87 -7.63
CA HIS A 385 12.64 -1.61 -7.46
C HIS A 385 11.89 -1.96 -8.75
N ARG A 386 10.62 -2.31 -8.60
CA ARG A 386 9.71 -2.57 -9.71
C ARG A 386 8.44 -1.75 -9.54
N LEU A 387 7.91 -1.26 -10.65
CA LEU A 387 6.66 -0.49 -10.68
C LEU A 387 5.57 -1.29 -11.41
N ILE A 388 4.43 -1.43 -10.75
CA ILE A 388 3.21 -2.02 -11.31
C ILE A 388 2.07 -1.01 -11.16
N VAL A 389 1.38 -0.69 -12.24
CA VAL A 389 0.26 0.27 -12.21
C VAL A 389 -1.02 -0.42 -12.68
N VAL A 390 -1.93 -0.69 -11.76
CA VAL A 390 -3.18 -1.42 -12.00
C VAL A 390 -4.23 -0.46 -12.58
N GLU A 391 -4.51 -0.56 -13.87
CA GLU A 391 -5.36 0.40 -14.60
C GLU A 391 -6.78 0.53 -14.04
N ASN A 392 -7.33 -0.58 -13.55
CA ASN A 392 -8.73 -0.69 -13.15
C ASN A 392 -8.93 -0.68 -11.63
N ALA A 393 -7.91 -0.29 -10.87
CA ALA A 393 -7.99 -0.17 -9.41
C ALA A 393 -7.99 1.30 -8.96
N ASP A 394 -8.91 1.61 -8.05
CA ASP A 394 -8.93 2.81 -7.22
C ASP A 394 -8.24 2.48 -5.87
N HIS A 395 -8.54 3.24 -4.80
CA HIS A 395 -7.99 3.02 -3.46
C HIS A 395 -8.60 1.81 -2.73
N ASP A 396 -8.80 0.70 -3.43
CA ASP A 396 -9.38 -0.55 -2.94
C ASP A 396 -8.34 -1.68 -3.00
N ALA A 397 -7.91 -2.14 -1.82
CA ALA A 397 -6.91 -3.20 -1.69
C ALA A 397 -7.32 -4.50 -2.42
N ALA A 398 -8.61 -4.86 -2.42
CA ALA A 398 -9.07 -6.07 -3.09
C ALA A 398 -8.93 -5.96 -4.60
N LYS A 399 -9.16 -4.77 -5.18
CA LYS A 399 -8.94 -4.54 -6.62
C LYS A 399 -7.45 -4.47 -6.96
N VAL A 400 -6.65 -3.81 -6.13
CA VAL A 400 -5.19 -3.69 -6.32
C VAL A 400 -4.51 -5.06 -6.31
N PHE A 401 -4.91 -5.97 -5.40
CA PHE A 401 -4.24 -7.25 -5.21
C PHE A 401 -4.95 -8.46 -5.83
N GLY A 402 -6.23 -8.35 -6.15
CA GLY A 402 -7.04 -9.47 -6.66
C GLY A 402 -6.91 -9.71 -8.17
N GLY A 403 -6.50 -8.69 -8.94
CA GLY A 403 -6.29 -8.79 -10.39
C GLY A 403 -4.97 -9.47 -10.78
N ASP A 404 -4.72 -9.59 -12.08
CA ASP A 404 -3.53 -10.28 -12.60
C ASP A 404 -2.24 -9.57 -12.22
N GLU A 405 -2.20 -8.24 -12.31
CA GLU A 405 -1.05 -7.43 -11.89
C GLU A 405 -0.78 -7.53 -10.39
N GLY A 406 -1.85 -7.49 -9.59
CA GLY A 406 -1.79 -7.65 -8.13
C GLY A 406 -1.27 -9.01 -7.71
N ARG A 407 -1.82 -10.08 -8.30
CA ARG A 407 -1.37 -11.46 -8.04
C ARG A 407 0.06 -11.68 -8.52
N ALA A 408 0.47 -11.06 -9.64
CA ALA A 408 1.85 -11.11 -10.07
C ALA A 408 2.80 -10.40 -9.09
N ALA A 409 2.40 -9.26 -8.51
CA ALA A 409 3.17 -8.61 -7.46
C ALA A 409 3.37 -9.53 -6.24
N LEU A 410 2.30 -10.21 -5.82
CA LEU A 410 2.28 -11.08 -4.65
C LEU A 410 3.05 -12.39 -4.86
N PHE A 411 2.87 -13.06 -6.00
CA PHE A 411 3.28 -14.44 -6.21
C PHE A 411 4.31 -14.62 -7.33
N GLY A 412 4.44 -13.65 -8.24
CA GLY A 412 5.37 -13.71 -9.34
C GLY A 412 6.82 -13.63 -8.89
N VAL A 413 7.70 -14.39 -9.53
CA VAL A 413 9.15 -14.36 -9.26
C VAL A 413 9.86 -13.41 -10.22
N ASP A 414 9.65 -13.60 -11.53
CA ASP A 414 10.29 -12.87 -12.62
C ASP A 414 9.25 -12.37 -13.63
N ASN A 415 9.65 -11.41 -14.49
CA ASN A 415 8.83 -10.90 -15.59
C ASN A 415 7.45 -10.41 -15.15
N LEU A 416 7.42 -9.56 -14.13
CA LEU A 416 6.18 -8.98 -13.63
C LEU A 416 5.55 -8.05 -14.68
N PRO A 417 4.21 -8.05 -14.83
CA PRO A 417 3.54 -7.11 -15.70
C PRO A 417 3.77 -5.70 -15.20
N THR A 418 3.96 -4.76 -16.13
CA THR A 418 4.16 -3.35 -15.80
C THR A 418 2.85 -2.65 -15.45
N GLY A 419 1.74 -3.11 -16.02
CA GLY A 419 0.49 -2.36 -16.07
C GLY A 419 0.65 -1.07 -16.86
N TRP A 420 -0.10 -0.03 -16.48
CA TRP A 420 -0.11 1.26 -17.18
C TRP A 420 1.27 1.92 -17.28
N ARG A 421 1.54 2.58 -18.41
CA ARG A 421 2.67 3.49 -18.62
C ARG A 421 2.22 4.74 -19.38
N PRO A 422 2.93 5.88 -19.25
CA PRO A 422 2.65 7.06 -20.07
C PRO A 422 2.77 6.77 -21.57
N ASP A 423 2.05 7.52 -22.39
CA ASP A 423 2.15 7.44 -23.84
C ASP A 423 3.59 7.70 -24.30
N GLY A 424 4.11 6.84 -25.17
CA GLY A 424 5.48 6.95 -25.69
C GLY A 424 6.57 6.41 -24.77
N TRP A 425 6.22 5.80 -23.64
CA TRP A 425 7.17 5.15 -22.73
C TRP A 425 8.00 4.06 -23.42
N LYS A 426 9.31 4.05 -23.18
CA LYS A 426 10.27 3.13 -23.80
C LYS A 426 10.69 2.02 -22.84
N VAL A 427 10.50 0.78 -23.29
CA VAL A 427 10.92 -0.42 -22.56
C VAL A 427 12.45 -0.54 -22.43
N GLU A 428 13.21 -0.01 -23.39
CA GLU A 428 14.69 -0.14 -23.41
C GLU A 428 15.39 0.58 -22.25
N GLY A 429 14.67 1.43 -21.52
CA GLY A 429 15.19 2.11 -20.33
C GLY A 429 15.09 1.31 -19.04
N THR A 430 14.45 0.14 -19.00
CA THR A 430 14.18 -0.53 -17.71
C THR A 430 15.49 -0.81 -16.96
N GLY A 431 15.59 -0.37 -15.70
CA GLY A 431 16.77 -0.59 -14.84
C GLY A 431 17.12 -2.08 -14.66
N LYS A 432 17.72 -2.46 -13.53
CA LYS A 432 18.23 -3.83 -13.30
C LYS A 432 17.27 -4.99 -13.66
N TYR A 433 15.96 -4.77 -13.62
CA TYR A 433 14.95 -5.77 -13.97
C TYR A 433 14.37 -5.57 -15.38
N VAL A 434 14.53 -6.60 -16.20
CA VAL A 434 13.92 -6.75 -17.53
C VAL A 434 12.40 -6.88 -17.37
N VAL A 435 11.65 -6.14 -18.19
CA VAL A 435 10.19 -6.21 -18.24
C VAL A 435 9.75 -7.49 -18.93
N GLY A 436 8.86 -8.23 -18.27
CA GLY A 436 8.04 -9.24 -18.94
C GLY A 436 7.08 -8.54 -19.88
N LEU A 437 7.36 -8.57 -21.18
CA LEU A 437 6.41 -8.10 -22.20
C LEU A 437 5.20 -9.07 -22.20
N SER A 438 4.18 -8.77 -21.38
CA SER A 438 2.88 -9.39 -21.56
C SER A 438 2.20 -8.71 -22.76
N ASN A 439 2.27 -9.36 -23.92
CA ASN A 439 1.42 -9.06 -25.07
C ASN A 439 -0.03 -9.34 -24.66
N GLU A 440 -0.76 -8.33 -24.16
CA GLU A 440 -2.21 -8.17 -24.34
C GLU A 440 -2.69 -6.88 -23.63
N SER A 441 -2.52 -5.74 -24.30
CA SER A 441 -3.36 -4.55 -24.03
C SER A 441 -3.90 -4.04 -25.37
N GLY A 442 -5.17 -4.33 -25.62
CA GLY A 442 -5.79 -3.98 -26.88
C GLY A 442 -7.29 -4.17 -26.86
N LYS A 443 -8.02 -3.25 -26.22
CA LYS A 443 -9.30 -2.71 -26.72
C LYS A 443 -9.85 -1.60 -25.82
N SER A 444 -9.68 -0.36 -26.27
CA SER A 444 -10.70 0.66 -26.06
C SER A 444 -11.85 0.45 -27.06
N PRO A 445 -13.11 0.78 -26.71
CA PRO A 445 -14.27 0.46 -27.51
C PRO A 445 -14.46 1.48 -28.64
N SER A 446 -14.42 1.04 -29.90
CA SER A 446 -14.93 1.82 -31.03
C SER A 446 -16.23 1.20 -31.54
N GLY A 447 -17.23 2.07 -31.66
CA GLY A 447 -18.56 1.75 -32.18
C GLY A 447 -18.60 1.56 -33.70
N SER A 448 -19.60 0.76 -34.10
CA SER A 448 -20.36 0.78 -35.36
C SER A 448 -19.60 0.84 -36.71
N GLY A 449 -19.55 -0.32 -37.37
CA GLY A 449 -20.52 -0.64 -38.44
C GLY A 449 -20.25 -0.20 -39.89
N SER A 450 -20.14 -1.22 -40.76
CA SER A 450 -20.28 -1.24 -42.24
C SER A 450 -19.08 -0.74 -43.06
N GLY A 451 -18.61 -1.40 -44.14
CA GLY A 451 -18.98 -2.62 -44.82
C GLY A 451 -18.28 -2.68 -46.20
N LYS A 452 -17.84 -3.89 -46.58
CA LYS A 452 -17.42 -4.37 -47.93
C LYS A 452 -16.08 -3.91 -48.54
N ASN A 453 -15.32 -4.94 -48.91
CA ASN A 453 -14.15 -5.02 -49.81
C ASN A 453 -14.63 -5.74 -51.11
N PRO A 454 -13.80 -6.07 -52.13
CA PRO A 454 -12.58 -5.44 -52.68
C PRO A 454 -12.56 -5.40 -54.24
N SER A 455 -11.62 -4.65 -54.83
CA SER A 455 -10.87 -4.92 -56.09
C SER A 455 -10.28 -3.60 -56.59
N GLY A 456 -9.07 -3.44 -57.12
CA GLY A 456 -7.99 -4.34 -57.48
C GLY A 456 -6.84 -3.49 -58.05
N GLU A 457 -5.64 -4.07 -58.03
CA GLU A 457 -4.46 -3.83 -58.88
C GLU A 457 -3.88 -2.44 -59.21
N ALA A 458 -2.53 -2.49 -59.22
CA ALA A 458 -1.57 -1.74 -60.04
C ALA A 458 -1.04 -0.38 -59.53
N ALA A 459 0.19 -0.46 -59.02
CA ALA A 459 1.24 0.56 -59.10
C ALA A 459 1.73 0.69 -60.59
N PRO A 460 2.69 1.59 -60.98
CA PRO A 460 3.60 2.31 -60.10
C PRO A 460 4.13 3.71 -60.57
N VAL A 461 4.96 4.32 -59.71
CA VAL A 461 6.13 5.21 -59.95
C VAL A 461 5.97 6.51 -60.75
N ALA A 462 6.29 7.66 -60.12
CA ALA A 462 7.44 8.54 -60.46
C ALA A 462 7.21 10.03 -60.09
N GLY A 463 8.25 10.66 -59.53
CA GLY A 463 8.62 12.06 -59.77
C GLY A 463 7.87 13.11 -58.93
N SER A 464 8.45 13.58 -57.82
CA SER A 464 9.45 14.65 -57.73
C SER A 464 8.85 16.06 -57.66
N ASP A 465 9.06 16.64 -56.48
CA ASP A 465 9.56 17.99 -56.25
C ASP A 465 8.68 19.25 -56.33
N THR A 466 8.92 20.07 -55.30
CA THR A 466 8.83 21.54 -55.19
C THR A 466 7.50 22.22 -54.87
N ALA A 467 7.37 22.52 -53.57
CA ALA A 467 7.38 23.87 -52.98
C ALA A 467 6.58 25.02 -53.63
N ALA A 468 5.63 25.49 -52.82
CA ALA A 468 5.42 26.88 -52.42
C ALA A 468 4.63 27.86 -53.30
N SER A 469 3.73 28.55 -52.58
CA SER A 469 3.40 29.98 -52.67
C SER A 469 2.29 30.45 -53.63
N ALA A 470 1.16 30.75 -52.99
CA ALA A 470 0.36 31.98 -53.09
C ALA A 470 -0.25 32.38 -54.45
N ALA A 471 -1.59 32.43 -54.51
CA ALA A 471 -2.35 33.69 -54.48
C ALA A 471 -3.84 33.40 -54.71
N ALA A 472 -4.68 34.01 -53.88
CA ALA A 472 -6.11 34.25 -54.11
C ALA A 472 -6.25 35.32 -55.25
N PRO A 473 -7.45 35.67 -55.80
CA PRO A 473 -8.67 35.94 -55.03
C PRO A 473 -10.02 35.62 -55.71
N GLY A 474 -11.07 35.74 -54.90
CA GLY A 474 -12.37 36.24 -55.36
C GLY A 474 -13.49 35.21 -55.41
N VAL A 475 -14.44 35.32 -54.47
CA VAL A 475 -15.83 35.74 -54.75
C VAL A 475 -16.59 35.75 -53.42
N GLN A 476 -17.13 36.92 -53.08
CA GLN A 476 -18.16 37.08 -52.06
C GLN A 476 -19.51 36.55 -52.57
N VAL A 477 -20.43 36.17 -51.67
CA VAL A 477 -21.75 36.83 -51.51
C VAL A 477 -22.59 36.13 -50.41
N ARG A 478 -22.99 36.95 -49.42
CA ARG A 478 -24.24 37.03 -48.62
C ARG A 478 -24.80 35.77 -47.93
N LYS A 479 -24.91 35.79 -46.59
CA LYS A 479 -25.95 36.42 -45.72
C LYS A 479 -27.35 35.79 -45.87
N GLY A 480 -27.80 35.19 -44.77
CA GLY A 480 -29.21 34.96 -44.44
C GLY A 480 -29.33 34.59 -42.96
N SER A 481 -29.79 35.52 -42.13
CA SER A 481 -30.13 35.31 -40.72
C SER A 481 -31.62 35.50 -40.52
N ALA A 482 -32.09 34.92 -39.41
CA ALA A 482 -33.37 35.08 -38.70
C ALA A 482 -34.50 34.17 -39.17
N VAL A 483 -35.08 33.41 -38.22
CA VAL A 483 -36.39 33.73 -37.61
C VAL A 483 -36.47 33.09 -36.21
N LEU A 484 -37.03 33.87 -35.28
CA LEU A 484 -37.42 33.52 -33.90
C LEU A 484 -38.61 32.56 -33.83
N GLY A 485 -38.67 31.75 -32.78
CA GLY A 485 -39.89 31.10 -32.32
C GLY A 485 -39.71 30.50 -30.93
N GLY A 486 -40.21 31.19 -29.91
CA GLY A 486 -40.42 30.60 -28.59
C GLY A 486 -41.79 29.92 -28.49
N VAL A 487 -41.95 29.03 -27.50
CA VAL A 487 -43.07 28.97 -26.51
C VAL A 487 -43.20 27.55 -25.90
N ALA A 488 -43.40 27.56 -24.56
CA ALA A 488 -44.11 26.61 -23.68
C ALA A 488 -43.52 25.23 -23.28
N ILE A 489 -43.07 25.19 -22.02
CA ILE A 489 -43.59 24.38 -20.90
C ILE A 489 -44.22 23.02 -21.23
N SER A 490 -43.65 21.95 -20.67
CA SER A 490 -44.40 20.82 -20.10
C SER A 490 -43.54 20.06 -19.08
N ALA A 491 -44.04 19.99 -17.84
CA ALA A 491 -43.60 19.05 -16.82
C ALA A 491 -44.55 17.85 -16.81
N LEU A 492 -44.04 16.61 -16.79
CA LEU A 492 -44.42 15.53 -15.87
C LEU A 492 -43.82 14.16 -16.28
N ALA A 493 -43.51 13.38 -15.23
CA ALA A 493 -43.46 11.90 -15.14
C ALA A 493 -42.22 11.17 -15.70
N LEU A 494 -41.69 10.08 -15.10
CA LEU A 494 -41.91 9.36 -13.84
C LEU A 494 -40.74 8.33 -13.74
N VAL A 495 -40.22 8.12 -12.52
CA VAL A 495 -39.81 6.83 -11.92
C VAL A 495 -39.34 5.69 -12.85
N GLY A 496 -38.07 5.31 -12.74
CA GLY A 496 -37.54 4.10 -13.37
C GLY A 496 -36.12 3.73 -12.91
N GLY A 497 -35.95 3.36 -11.64
CA GLY A 497 -34.64 3.04 -11.08
C GLY A 497 -34.66 2.10 -9.87
N VAL A 498 -35.67 1.23 -9.76
CA VAL A 498 -35.70 0.13 -8.78
C VAL A 498 -36.30 -1.10 -9.45
N LEU A 499 -35.59 -1.65 -10.45
CA LEU A 499 -35.91 -2.96 -11.01
C LEU A 499 -34.70 -3.60 -11.72
N ALA A 500 -33.53 -3.59 -11.07
CA ALA A 500 -32.37 -4.37 -11.52
C ALA A 500 -31.77 -5.26 -10.41
N LEU A 501 -32.26 -5.15 -9.17
CA LEU A 501 -31.75 -5.93 -8.03
C LEU A 501 -32.62 -7.15 -7.65
N LEU A 502 -33.77 -7.35 -8.30
CA LEU A 502 -34.71 -8.44 -7.97
C LEU A 502 -34.70 -9.63 -8.95
N ILE A 503 -33.85 -9.61 -9.98
CA ILE A 503 -33.74 -10.70 -10.97
C ILE A 503 -32.49 -11.58 -10.73
N TYR A 504 -31.51 -11.13 -9.95
CA TYR A 504 -30.29 -11.92 -9.68
C TYR A 504 -30.41 -12.86 -8.45
N VAL A 505 -31.30 -12.57 -7.49
CA VAL A 505 -31.46 -13.40 -6.27
C VAL A 505 -32.45 -14.57 -6.45
N ARG A 506 -33.12 -14.69 -7.61
CA ARG A 506 -34.14 -15.74 -7.84
C ARG A 506 -33.66 -16.97 -8.62
N ARG A 507 -32.35 -17.12 -8.85
CA ARG A 507 -31.81 -18.22 -9.69
C ARG A 507 -30.83 -19.20 -9.03
N ASN A 508 -30.60 -19.16 -7.72
CA ASN A 508 -29.75 -20.14 -7.03
C ASN A 508 -30.27 -20.61 -5.65
N LYS A 509 -31.51 -21.12 -5.62
CA LYS A 509 -31.98 -22.00 -4.53
C LYS A 509 -32.75 -23.18 -5.10
N ALA A 510 -32.02 -24.21 -5.52
CA ALA A 510 -32.54 -25.56 -5.68
C ALA A 510 -31.39 -26.58 -5.70
N ARG A 511 -30.98 -27.07 -4.52
CA ARG A 511 -30.56 -28.47 -4.32
C ARG A 511 -30.50 -28.76 -2.82
N SER A 512 -31.53 -29.47 -2.37
CA SER A 512 -31.77 -29.97 -1.02
C SER A 512 -30.94 -31.21 -0.73
N TRP A 513 -30.31 -31.29 0.45
CA TRP A 513 -30.05 -32.56 1.13
C TRP A 513 -30.48 -32.43 2.60
N LYS A 514 -31.14 -33.49 3.09
CA LYS A 514 -31.96 -33.56 4.32
C LYS A 514 -31.10 -33.68 5.60
N ALA A 515 -31.58 -33.13 6.70
CA ALA A 515 -31.19 -33.48 8.07
C ALA A 515 -32.45 -33.90 8.87
N PRO A 516 -32.38 -34.91 9.77
CA PRO A 516 -33.53 -35.38 10.51
C PRO A 516 -33.74 -34.68 11.87
N HIS A 517 -35.01 -34.61 12.24
CA HIS A 517 -35.61 -34.13 13.49
C HIS A 517 -35.09 -34.82 14.76
N TRP A 518 -34.97 -34.07 15.86
CA TRP A 518 -35.36 -34.52 17.21
C TRP A 518 -35.92 -33.35 18.04
N THR A 519 -36.74 -33.73 19.02
CA THR A 519 -37.89 -33.05 19.63
C THR A 519 -37.59 -32.10 20.79
N SER A 520 -38.51 -31.14 21.01
CA SER A 520 -38.63 -30.24 22.16
C SER A 520 -38.91 -30.96 23.48
N VAL A 521 -38.41 -30.42 24.60
CA VAL A 521 -39.05 -30.52 25.93
C VAL A 521 -38.94 -29.16 26.63
N ILE A 522 -40.11 -28.66 27.08
CA ILE A 522 -40.33 -27.48 27.92
C ILE A 522 -40.41 -27.97 29.37
N TRP A 523 -39.81 -27.25 30.31
CA TRP A 523 -40.32 -27.14 31.70
C TRP A 523 -40.07 -25.72 32.24
N THR A 524 -41.16 -25.08 32.66
CA THR A 524 -41.26 -23.86 33.45
C THR A 524 -41.42 -24.20 34.93
N THR A 525 -40.74 -23.48 35.84
CA THR A 525 -41.24 -23.13 37.19
C THR A 525 -40.35 -22.01 37.79
N ILE A 526 -40.86 -20.77 37.92
CA ILE A 526 -41.46 -20.09 39.10
C ILE A 526 -40.44 -19.37 40.02
N CYS A 527 -40.74 -18.08 40.27
CA CYS A 527 -40.09 -16.95 40.98
C CYS A 527 -40.41 -16.97 42.53
N PRO A 528 -40.17 -15.95 43.43
CA PRO A 528 -39.58 -14.58 43.35
C PRO A 528 -38.73 -14.15 44.64
N PRO A 529 -38.76 -12.91 45.22
CA PRO A 529 -37.76 -11.82 45.04
C PRO A 529 -37.32 -11.03 46.34
N SER A 530 -36.40 -10.05 46.21
CA SER A 530 -36.29 -8.78 47.00
C SER A 530 -35.11 -7.92 46.45
N ASP A 531 -35.02 -6.59 46.45
CA ASP A 531 -35.87 -5.44 46.76
C ASP A 531 -35.19 -4.16 46.14
N ARG A 532 -36.01 -3.23 45.61
CA ARG A 532 -35.96 -1.73 45.64
C ARG A 532 -34.62 -0.94 45.71
N LYS A 533 -34.37 0.23 45.08
CA LYS A 533 -35.13 1.46 44.67
C LYS A 533 -34.33 2.17 43.53
N LYS A 534 -34.87 2.70 42.41
CA LYS A 534 -35.72 3.89 42.08
C LYS A 534 -35.18 5.30 42.43
N ALA A 535 -35.06 6.12 41.36
CA ALA A 535 -35.34 7.57 41.19
C ALA A 535 -34.17 8.34 40.50
N SER A 536 -34.30 9.35 39.62
CA SER A 536 -35.29 9.84 38.64
C SER A 536 -34.75 11.14 38.00
N LEU A 537 -34.66 11.23 36.66
CA LEU A 537 -34.76 12.43 35.75
C LEU A 537 -33.83 13.67 35.99
N PRO A 538 -33.71 14.67 35.06
CA PRO A 538 -34.51 14.99 33.87
C PRO A 538 -33.73 15.31 32.56
N ALA A 539 -34.49 15.76 31.56
CA ALA A 539 -34.14 15.97 30.15
C ALA A 539 -33.91 17.45 29.76
N TYR A 540 -33.39 17.61 28.53
CA TYR A 540 -33.37 18.78 27.61
C TYR A 540 -32.53 20.03 27.98
N ILE A 541 -31.72 20.49 27.01
CA ILE A 541 -31.86 21.79 26.30
C ILE A 541 -30.95 21.81 25.06
N GLU A 542 -31.54 22.21 23.95
CA GLU A 542 -30.99 22.58 22.66
C GLU A 542 -30.81 24.11 22.66
N LEU A 543 -29.69 24.68 22.20
CA LEU A 543 -29.58 26.13 21.94
C LEU A 543 -28.50 26.47 20.89
N SER A 544 -28.82 27.52 20.16
CA SER A 544 -28.37 27.94 18.84
C SER A 544 -27.22 28.95 18.83
N GLN A 545 -26.79 29.27 17.61
CA GLN A 545 -25.82 30.30 17.18
C GLN A 545 -26.14 31.76 17.57
N HIS A 546 -25.05 32.54 17.69
CA HIS A 546 -24.78 34.00 17.56
C HIS A 546 -23.78 34.37 18.68
N GLY A 547 -22.65 35.06 18.51
CA GLY A 547 -22.20 36.02 17.51
C GLY A 547 -22.02 37.37 18.19
N THR A 548 -20.81 37.73 18.65
CA THR A 548 -20.38 39.13 18.91
C THR A 548 -18.85 39.24 19.03
N GLN A 549 -18.31 40.21 18.29
CA GLN A 549 -17.00 40.82 18.50
C GLN A 549 -16.98 41.56 19.85
N ASP A 550 -15.81 41.65 20.49
CA ASP A 550 -15.28 42.96 20.89
C ASP A 550 -13.79 42.91 21.27
N THR A 551 -13.18 44.05 20.98
CA THR A 551 -11.78 44.46 21.09
C THR A 551 -11.31 44.71 22.52
N HIS A 552 -10.01 44.54 22.84
CA HIS A 552 -9.13 45.58 23.42
C HIS A 552 -7.72 45.09 23.85
N THR A 553 -6.70 45.64 23.18
CA THR A 553 -5.45 46.29 23.67
C THR A 553 -4.57 45.73 24.82
N HIS A 554 -3.29 45.51 24.45
CA HIS A 554 -2.00 45.91 25.09
C HIS A 554 -1.69 45.71 26.58
N ALA A 555 -0.60 44.96 26.87
CA ALA A 555 0.59 45.34 27.69
C ALA A 555 1.60 44.16 27.76
N ARG A 556 2.76 44.19 27.09
CA ARG A 556 4.13 44.50 27.58
C ARG A 556 4.56 43.91 28.96
N ASN A 557 5.45 42.91 28.88
CA ASN A 557 6.75 42.69 29.60
C ASN A 557 6.81 42.66 31.16
N PRO A 558 7.91 42.20 31.80
CA PRO A 558 9.13 41.52 31.31
C PRO A 558 9.61 40.29 32.13
N SER A 559 10.64 39.60 31.61
CA SER A 559 11.53 38.67 32.33
C SER A 559 12.24 39.30 33.53
N PRO A 560 12.85 38.46 34.40
CA PRO A 560 14.29 38.61 34.60
C PRO A 560 15.09 37.30 34.79
N ARG A 561 16.31 37.37 34.22
CA ARG A 561 17.59 36.67 34.52
C ARG A 561 17.74 35.19 34.21
#